data_AF-A0A971XR87-F1
#
_entry.id   AF-A0A971XR87-F1
#
_cell.length_a   1.000
_cell.length_b   1.000
_cell.length_c   1.000
_cell.angle_alpha   90.00
_cell.angle_beta   90.00
_cell.angle_gamma   90.00
#
_symmetry.space_group_name_H-M   'P 1'
#
loop_
_entity.id
_entity.type
_entity.pdbx_description
1 polymer ?
#
loop_
_entity_poly.entity_id
_entity_poly.type
_entity_poly.pdbx_seq_one_letter_code
_entity_poly.pdbx_strand_id
1 'polypeptide(L)'
;MKLISDTPHIEPASRPGMAPLAVAQAVLQGFNRHYALFRYGAQRAKSLFESGNWHGIQQLARERIEYYDMRVRECAGVLGSALKGSAASPDNASAQRDLTPEQLSYWQAVKSDYVALLADHRQPECAETFFNSVSCRILHRDYFHNDFLFVRPAIATDYMDSRPPSYRVYYPATEGLHRSLIRMMADFGLAAPFADLPAETRTLARKGVRLLSQRIAKDSGQRIAPDCQIQVLNSLFFRNKGAYVVGRLINQSTIHPFAIALLRTPSGHITLDALLESADDLSALFSFTRAYFLVDMETPSAYVHFLQSLMPRKPQAELYTAIGLQKQGKTLFYRDFLHHLAHSHDNFDIAPGIKGMVMTVFTLPSYPYVFKLIRDRIVKEGMTHATVRDKYQLVKKHDRVGRMADTWEYSQVALPRARFSDALLHELRTQVPSLMEETDDTIVLRHV
;
A
#
# COMPACT_ATOMS: atom_id res chain seq x y z
N MET A 1 15.82 -38.88 -64.69
CA MET A 1 14.85 -39.02 -63.58
C MET A 1 15.51 -38.49 -62.31
N LYS A 2 15.22 -37.23 -61.93
CA LYS A 2 15.57 -36.71 -60.60
C LYS A 2 14.37 -36.99 -59.69
N LEU A 3 14.58 -37.78 -58.66
CA LEU A 3 13.59 -38.04 -57.61
C LEU A 3 13.34 -36.73 -56.85
N ILE A 4 12.14 -36.19 -56.97
CA ILE A 4 11.63 -35.09 -56.15
C ILE A 4 11.24 -35.71 -54.81
N SER A 5 11.91 -35.31 -53.74
CA SER A 5 11.51 -35.69 -52.39
C SER A 5 10.28 -34.86 -51.99
N ASP A 6 9.10 -35.46 -52.07
CA ASP A 6 7.88 -34.95 -51.45
C ASP A 6 7.97 -35.18 -49.93
N THR A 7 8.75 -34.34 -49.26
CA THR A 7 8.63 -34.18 -47.80
C THR A 7 7.51 -33.17 -47.55
N PRO A 8 6.38 -33.57 -46.93
CA PRO A 8 5.32 -32.63 -46.59
C PRO A 8 5.88 -31.61 -45.60
N HIS A 9 5.87 -30.34 -46.01
CA HIS A 9 6.18 -29.22 -45.14
C HIS A 9 5.01 -29.07 -44.16
N ILE A 10 5.15 -29.66 -42.97
CA ILE A 10 4.17 -29.49 -41.90
C ILE A 10 4.39 -28.08 -41.35
N GLU A 11 3.52 -27.12 -41.74
CA GLU A 11 3.43 -25.87 -40.99
C GLU A 11 2.96 -26.18 -39.57
N PRO A 12 3.71 -25.80 -38.53
CA PRO A 12 3.26 -25.98 -37.17
C PRO A 12 1.99 -25.15 -36.97
N ALA A 13 0.86 -25.83 -36.73
CA ALA A 13 -0.39 -25.17 -36.38
C ALA A 13 -0.12 -24.23 -35.19
N SER A 14 -0.40 -22.94 -35.36
CA SER A 14 -0.33 -21.95 -34.30
C SER A 14 -1.20 -22.43 -33.15
N ARG A 15 -0.60 -22.76 -32.00
CA ARG A 15 -1.38 -23.09 -30.80
C ARG A 15 -2.32 -21.91 -30.55
N PRO A 16 -3.65 -22.10 -30.48
CA PRO A 16 -4.52 -21.02 -30.04
C PRO A 16 -4.05 -20.66 -28.63
N GLY A 17 -3.50 -19.46 -28.47
CA GLY A 17 -3.06 -18.96 -27.17
C GLY A 17 -4.25 -18.91 -26.20
N MET A 18 -3.97 -18.61 -24.93
CA MET A 18 -5.06 -18.33 -23.99
C MET A 18 -5.96 -17.22 -24.54
N ALA A 19 -7.27 -17.37 -24.42
CA ALA A 19 -8.19 -16.28 -24.73
C ALA A 19 -7.97 -15.10 -23.76
N PRO A 20 -8.23 -13.84 -24.17
CA PRO A 20 -8.06 -12.67 -23.31
C PRO A 20 -8.73 -12.80 -21.93
N LEU A 21 -9.98 -13.26 -21.90
CA LEU A 21 -10.72 -13.54 -20.67
C LEU A 21 -10.02 -14.56 -19.77
N ALA A 22 -9.43 -15.61 -20.34
CA ALA A 22 -8.73 -16.63 -19.57
C ALA A 22 -7.47 -16.06 -18.90
N VAL A 23 -6.76 -15.15 -19.58
CA VAL A 23 -5.63 -14.42 -18.99
C VAL A 23 -6.11 -13.50 -17.86
N ALA A 24 -7.17 -12.73 -18.10
CA ALA A 24 -7.76 -11.85 -17.07
C ALA A 24 -8.16 -12.64 -15.81
N GLN A 25 -8.83 -13.78 -15.98
CA GLN A 25 -9.20 -14.67 -14.88
C GLN A 25 -7.97 -15.23 -14.14
N ALA A 26 -6.93 -15.66 -14.87
CA ALA A 26 -5.71 -16.17 -14.26
C ALA A 26 -4.95 -15.10 -13.45
N VAL A 27 -4.89 -13.86 -13.94
CA VAL A 27 -4.34 -12.71 -13.18
C VAL A 27 -5.16 -12.47 -11.91
N LEU A 28 -6.49 -12.45 -12.02
CA LEU A 28 -7.38 -12.21 -10.88
C LEU A 28 -7.28 -13.33 -9.84
N GLN A 29 -7.20 -14.59 -10.25
CA GLN A 29 -6.96 -15.73 -9.35
C GLN A 29 -5.60 -15.61 -8.63
N GLY A 30 -4.56 -15.16 -9.34
CA GLY A 30 -3.26 -14.85 -8.75
C GLY A 30 -3.36 -13.79 -7.65
N PHE A 31 -4.13 -12.73 -7.90
CA PHE A 31 -4.42 -11.69 -6.91
C PHE A 31 -5.22 -12.23 -5.72
N ASN A 32 -6.30 -12.98 -5.96
CA ASN A 32 -7.15 -13.53 -4.91
C ASN A 32 -6.37 -14.44 -3.96
N ARG A 33 -5.49 -15.27 -4.52
CA ARG A 33 -4.57 -16.08 -3.73
C ARG A 33 -3.59 -15.23 -2.92
N HIS A 34 -3.05 -14.17 -3.52
CA HIS A 34 -2.19 -13.24 -2.79
C HIS A 34 -2.92 -12.60 -1.60
N TYR A 35 -4.10 -12.05 -1.84
CA TYR A 35 -4.85 -11.32 -0.82
C TYR A 35 -5.37 -12.24 0.28
N ALA A 36 -5.78 -13.46 -0.04
CA ALA A 36 -6.15 -14.47 0.94
C ALA A 36 -4.99 -14.80 1.89
N LEU A 37 -3.76 -14.97 1.37
CA LEU A 37 -2.56 -15.20 2.19
C LEU A 37 -2.18 -13.96 3.02
N PHE A 38 -2.37 -12.76 2.47
CA PHE A 38 -2.17 -11.51 3.20
C PHE A 38 -3.10 -11.43 4.42
N ARG A 39 -4.40 -11.71 4.23
CA ARG A 39 -5.41 -11.75 5.30
C ARG A 39 -5.11 -12.84 6.32
N TYR A 40 -4.76 -14.05 5.86
CA TYR A 40 -4.38 -15.15 6.75
C TYR A 40 -3.19 -14.79 7.64
N GLY A 41 -2.19 -14.10 7.07
CA GLY A 41 -1.08 -13.56 7.86
C GLY A 41 -1.57 -12.62 8.96
N ALA A 42 -2.45 -11.67 8.65
CA ALA A 42 -3.00 -10.76 9.65
C ALA A 42 -3.86 -11.47 10.72
N GLN A 43 -4.61 -12.51 10.36
CA GLN A 43 -5.37 -13.33 11.31
C GLN A 43 -4.45 -14.07 12.29
N ARG A 44 -3.32 -14.61 11.81
CA ARG A 44 -2.30 -15.24 12.68
C ARG A 44 -1.69 -14.24 13.67
N ALA A 45 -1.62 -12.96 13.33
CA ALA A 45 -1.09 -11.94 14.24
C ALA A 45 -1.88 -11.87 15.56
N LYS A 46 -3.19 -12.11 15.51
CA LYS A 46 -4.04 -12.18 16.72
C LYS A 46 -3.60 -13.32 17.65
N SER A 47 -3.49 -14.54 17.13
CA SER A 47 -3.05 -15.70 17.93
C SER A 47 -1.63 -15.55 18.46
N LEU A 48 -0.73 -14.94 17.67
CA LEU A 48 0.64 -14.65 18.11
C LEU A 48 0.67 -13.60 19.22
N PHE A 49 -0.18 -12.57 19.14
CA PHE A 49 -0.32 -11.56 20.21
C PHE A 49 -0.86 -12.19 21.49
N GLU A 50 -1.91 -13.00 21.41
CA GLU A 50 -2.55 -13.68 22.55
C GLU A 50 -1.58 -14.63 23.28
N SER A 51 -0.77 -15.37 22.51
CA SER A 51 0.28 -16.25 23.04
C SER A 51 1.54 -15.52 23.51
N GLY A 52 1.67 -14.22 23.23
CA GLY A 52 2.88 -13.45 23.54
C GLY A 52 4.09 -13.80 22.67
N ASN A 53 3.90 -14.42 21.50
CA ASN A 53 4.97 -14.79 20.59
C ASN A 53 5.41 -13.60 19.72
N TRP A 54 6.21 -12.71 20.32
CA TRP A 54 6.71 -11.49 19.66
C TRP A 54 7.65 -11.76 18.49
N HIS A 55 8.47 -12.83 18.58
CA HIS A 55 9.35 -13.24 17.50
C HIS A 55 8.55 -13.70 16.28
N GLY A 56 7.46 -14.44 16.50
CA GLY A 56 6.53 -14.81 15.44
C GLY A 56 5.90 -13.62 14.75
N ILE A 57 5.51 -12.57 15.48
CA ILE A 57 4.98 -11.33 14.88
C ILE A 57 6.04 -10.63 14.01
N GLN A 58 7.28 -10.53 14.49
CA GLN A 58 8.38 -9.94 13.72
C GLN A 58 8.68 -10.74 12.45
N GLN A 59 8.72 -12.07 12.54
CA GLN A 59 8.90 -12.94 11.39
C GLN A 59 7.77 -12.77 10.38
N LEU A 60 6.52 -12.81 10.84
CA LEU A 60 5.33 -12.61 10.01
C LEU A 60 5.35 -11.25 9.29
N ALA A 61 5.72 -10.18 9.99
CA ALA A 61 5.82 -8.84 9.41
C ALA A 61 6.87 -8.78 8.28
N ARG A 62 8.00 -9.49 8.45
CA ARG A 62 9.07 -9.59 7.43
C ARG A 62 8.64 -10.42 6.22
N GLU A 63 8.09 -11.61 6.44
CA GLU A 63 7.64 -12.51 5.37
C GLU A 63 6.58 -11.85 4.49
N ARG A 64 5.65 -11.11 5.09
CA ARG A 64 4.57 -10.42 4.38
C ARG A 64 5.07 -9.43 3.31
N ILE A 65 6.23 -8.79 3.54
CA ILE A 65 6.81 -7.83 2.59
C ILE A 65 7.15 -8.52 1.26
N GLU A 66 7.54 -9.79 1.30
CA GLU A 66 7.96 -10.56 0.13
C GLU A 66 6.81 -11.28 -0.59
N TYR A 67 5.67 -11.47 0.08
CA TYR A 67 4.53 -12.23 -0.46
C TYR A 67 4.04 -11.67 -1.79
N TYR A 68 3.88 -10.35 -1.90
CA TYR A 68 3.39 -9.73 -3.14
C TYR A 68 4.29 -10.06 -4.35
N ASP A 69 5.59 -9.79 -4.22
CA ASP A 69 6.54 -9.98 -5.33
C ASP A 69 6.71 -11.47 -5.68
N MET A 70 6.59 -12.37 -4.69
CA MET A 70 6.54 -13.81 -4.94
C MET A 70 5.28 -14.21 -5.73
N ARG A 71 4.10 -13.71 -5.35
CA ARG A 71 2.83 -14.05 -6.03
C ARG A 71 2.78 -13.49 -7.45
N VAL A 72 3.28 -12.27 -7.67
CA VAL A 72 3.44 -11.69 -9.02
C VAL A 72 4.37 -12.53 -9.88
N ARG A 73 5.52 -12.98 -9.34
CA ARG A 73 6.46 -13.86 -10.05
C ARG A 73 5.83 -15.19 -10.45
N GLU A 74 5.10 -15.82 -9.54
CA GLU A 74 4.40 -17.07 -9.82
C GLU A 74 3.35 -16.90 -10.91
N CYS A 75 2.48 -15.89 -10.78
CA CYS A 75 1.43 -15.60 -11.76
C CYS A 75 2.02 -15.29 -13.16
N ALA A 76 3.03 -14.42 -13.21
CA ALA A 76 3.72 -14.09 -14.47
C ALA A 76 4.45 -15.29 -15.08
N GLY A 77 5.01 -16.18 -14.26
CA GLY A 77 5.67 -17.41 -14.75
C GLY A 77 4.69 -18.40 -15.36
N VAL A 78 3.53 -18.59 -14.73
CA VAL A 78 2.44 -19.43 -15.27
C VAL A 78 1.92 -18.85 -16.58
N LEU A 79 1.60 -17.55 -16.61
CA LEU A 79 1.11 -16.87 -17.81
C LEU A 79 2.15 -16.86 -18.93
N GLY A 80 3.40 -16.54 -18.62
CA GLY A 80 4.49 -16.55 -19.61
C GLY A 80 4.68 -17.92 -20.25
N SER A 81 4.55 -19.00 -19.46
CA SER A 81 4.63 -20.37 -19.99
C SER A 81 3.42 -20.74 -20.86
N ALA A 82 2.22 -20.30 -20.47
CA ALA A 82 0.97 -20.58 -21.19
C ALA A 82 0.84 -19.76 -22.48
N LEU A 83 1.39 -18.55 -22.51
CA LEU A 83 1.37 -17.67 -23.67
C LEU A 83 2.50 -17.99 -24.67
N LYS A 84 3.60 -18.61 -24.24
CA LYS A 84 4.78 -18.91 -25.08
C LYS A 84 4.41 -19.51 -26.44
N GLY A 85 4.90 -18.93 -27.53
CA GLY A 85 4.63 -19.39 -28.89
C GLY A 85 3.23 -19.03 -29.44
N SER A 86 2.45 -18.22 -28.71
CA SER A 86 1.19 -17.66 -29.22
C SER A 86 1.38 -16.24 -29.75
N ALA A 87 0.44 -15.76 -30.58
CA ALA A 87 0.42 -14.38 -31.07
C ALA A 87 0.41 -13.33 -29.94
N ALA A 88 -0.09 -13.70 -28.76
CA ALA A 88 -0.12 -12.87 -27.56
C ALA A 88 1.22 -12.83 -26.80
N SER A 89 2.12 -13.77 -27.08
CA SER A 89 3.46 -13.80 -26.46
C SER A 89 4.33 -12.73 -27.09
N PRO A 90 4.92 -11.84 -26.28
CA PRO A 90 6.05 -11.06 -26.75
C PRO A 90 7.29 -11.97 -26.80
N ASP A 91 7.34 -12.95 -27.71
CA ASP A 91 8.45 -13.93 -27.78
C ASP A 91 9.83 -13.28 -28.05
N ASN A 92 9.89 -11.95 -28.26
CA ASN A 92 11.11 -11.14 -28.36
C ASN A 92 10.91 -9.66 -27.96
N ALA A 93 10.02 -9.32 -27.02
CA ALA A 93 9.95 -7.92 -26.54
C ALA A 93 11.18 -7.59 -25.69
N SER A 94 12.19 -7.02 -26.34
CA SER A 94 13.22 -6.22 -25.69
C SER A 94 12.78 -4.76 -25.70
N ALA A 95 13.53 -3.90 -24.99
CA ALA A 95 13.40 -2.43 -25.01
C ALA A 95 13.44 -1.78 -26.41
N GLN A 96 13.62 -2.56 -27.49
CA GLN A 96 13.88 -2.11 -28.86
C GLN A 96 12.84 -2.59 -29.88
N ARG A 97 11.78 -3.33 -29.49
CA ARG A 97 10.76 -3.82 -30.42
C ARG A 97 9.36 -3.66 -29.87
N ASP A 98 8.64 -2.68 -30.41
CA ASP A 98 7.23 -2.41 -30.13
C ASP A 98 6.34 -3.64 -30.34
N LEU A 99 5.24 -3.71 -29.58
CA LEU A 99 4.20 -4.72 -29.74
C LEU A 99 3.55 -4.58 -31.12
N THR A 100 3.17 -5.71 -31.72
CA THR A 100 2.39 -5.69 -32.97
C THR A 100 0.97 -5.15 -32.71
N PRO A 101 0.27 -4.60 -33.72
CA PRO A 101 -1.13 -4.15 -33.55
C PRO A 101 -2.07 -5.24 -33.02
N GLU A 102 -1.82 -6.50 -33.40
CA GLU A 102 -2.57 -7.66 -32.91
C GLU A 102 -2.34 -7.91 -31.41
N GLN A 103 -1.09 -7.79 -30.96
CA GLN A 103 -0.74 -7.89 -29.53
C GLN A 103 -1.34 -6.74 -28.73
N LEU A 104 -1.30 -5.52 -29.26
CA LEU A 104 -1.94 -4.34 -28.67
C LEU A 104 -3.45 -4.59 -28.46
N SER A 105 -4.15 -5.02 -29.51
CA SER A 105 -5.59 -5.33 -29.41
C SER A 105 -5.87 -6.46 -28.42
N TYR A 106 -5.02 -7.48 -28.37
CA TYR A 106 -5.17 -8.59 -27.43
C TYR A 106 -5.08 -8.12 -25.97
N TRP A 107 -4.04 -7.37 -25.61
CA TRP A 107 -3.84 -6.91 -24.23
C TRP A 107 -4.84 -5.83 -23.81
N GLN A 108 -5.33 -5.02 -24.75
CA GLN A 108 -6.49 -4.16 -24.52
C GLN A 108 -7.74 -4.96 -24.19
N ALA A 109 -8.02 -6.05 -24.94
CA ALA A 109 -9.14 -6.94 -24.63
C ALA A 109 -8.98 -7.61 -23.26
N VAL A 110 -7.78 -8.07 -22.90
CA VAL A 110 -7.48 -8.62 -21.56
C VAL A 110 -7.82 -7.60 -20.47
N LYS A 111 -7.42 -6.34 -20.64
CA LYS A 111 -7.71 -5.26 -19.69
C LYS A 111 -9.21 -5.01 -19.56
N SER A 112 -9.95 -4.95 -20.67
CA SER A 112 -11.41 -4.78 -20.68
C SER A 112 -12.13 -5.92 -19.96
N ASP A 113 -11.76 -7.17 -20.26
CA ASP A 113 -12.31 -8.35 -19.58
C ASP A 113 -11.97 -8.32 -18.08
N TYR A 114 -10.75 -7.90 -17.72
CA TYR A 114 -10.34 -7.76 -16.32
C TYR A 114 -11.21 -6.73 -15.57
N VAL A 115 -11.47 -5.56 -16.18
CA VAL A 115 -12.35 -4.54 -15.58
C VAL A 115 -13.75 -5.10 -15.32
N ALA A 116 -14.32 -5.85 -16.27
CA ALA A 116 -15.63 -6.47 -16.10
C ALA A 116 -15.65 -7.45 -14.90
N LEU A 117 -14.58 -8.24 -14.72
CA LEU A 117 -14.45 -9.16 -13.58
C LEU A 117 -14.33 -8.44 -12.22
N LEU A 118 -13.88 -7.18 -12.21
CA LEU A 118 -13.69 -6.43 -10.98
C LEU A 118 -14.97 -5.77 -10.46
N ALA A 119 -16.06 -5.73 -11.22
CA ALA A 119 -17.30 -5.03 -10.86
C ALA A 119 -17.86 -5.42 -9.48
N ASP A 120 -17.86 -6.72 -9.16
CA ASP A 120 -18.31 -7.25 -7.85
C ASP A 120 -17.16 -7.58 -6.89
N HIS A 121 -15.92 -7.23 -7.27
CA HIS A 121 -14.74 -7.54 -6.48
C HIS A 121 -14.66 -6.63 -5.25
N ARG A 122 -14.20 -7.17 -4.12
CA ARG A 122 -14.10 -6.42 -2.85
C ARG A 122 -12.82 -5.59 -2.70
N GLN A 123 -11.82 -5.86 -3.53
CA GLN A 123 -10.53 -5.15 -3.52
C GLN A 123 -10.06 -4.75 -4.94
N PRO A 124 -10.89 -4.08 -5.76
CA PRO A 124 -10.60 -3.81 -7.16
C PRO A 124 -9.34 -2.96 -7.34
N GLU A 125 -9.11 -1.98 -6.47
CA GLU A 125 -7.95 -1.10 -6.54
C GLU A 125 -6.63 -1.86 -6.34
N CYS A 126 -6.62 -2.84 -5.43
CA CYS A 126 -5.44 -3.67 -5.21
C CYS A 126 -5.26 -4.68 -6.35
N ALA A 127 -6.35 -5.16 -6.93
CA ALA A 127 -6.35 -6.06 -8.08
C ALA A 127 -5.80 -5.38 -9.34
N GLU A 128 -6.14 -4.11 -9.57
CA GLU A 128 -5.55 -3.27 -10.62
C GLU A 128 -4.03 -3.14 -10.46
N THR A 129 -3.54 -2.90 -9.24
CA THR A 129 -2.10 -2.82 -8.97
C THR A 129 -1.39 -4.14 -9.18
N PHE A 130 -2.04 -5.26 -8.84
CA PHE A 130 -1.54 -6.59 -9.15
C PHE A 130 -1.45 -6.84 -10.65
N PHE A 131 -2.50 -6.46 -11.39
CA PHE A 131 -2.53 -6.52 -12.85
C PHE A 131 -1.39 -5.72 -13.47
N ASN A 132 -1.17 -4.48 -13.03
CA ASN A 132 -0.06 -3.65 -13.50
C ASN A 132 1.28 -4.34 -13.27
N SER A 133 1.46 -4.94 -12.08
CA SER A 133 2.72 -5.59 -11.70
C SER A 133 3.00 -6.85 -12.52
N VAL A 134 1.97 -7.64 -12.83
CA VAL A 134 2.08 -8.82 -13.69
C VAL A 134 2.31 -8.41 -15.14
N SER A 135 1.55 -7.45 -15.65
CA SER A 135 1.65 -6.96 -17.03
C SER A 135 3.02 -6.35 -17.33
N CYS A 136 3.54 -5.49 -16.45
CA CYS A 136 4.91 -4.94 -16.57
C CYS A 136 6.01 -6.02 -16.54
N ARG A 137 5.72 -7.21 -15.99
CA ARG A 137 6.66 -8.32 -15.95
C ARG A 137 6.59 -9.19 -17.21
N ILE A 138 5.40 -9.32 -17.81
CA ILE A 138 5.18 -10.10 -19.05
C ILE A 138 5.60 -9.28 -20.28
N LEU A 139 5.18 -8.02 -20.35
CA LEU A 139 5.37 -7.16 -21.52
C LEU A 139 6.74 -6.47 -21.56
N HIS A 140 7.62 -6.72 -20.59
CA HIS A 140 8.83 -5.93 -20.29
C HIS A 140 8.52 -4.52 -19.77
N ARG A 141 9.43 -3.98 -18.95
CA ARG A 141 9.18 -2.78 -18.15
C ARG A 141 9.14 -1.48 -18.93
N ASP A 142 9.57 -1.47 -20.19
CA ASP A 142 9.72 -0.22 -20.94
C ASP A 142 8.38 0.26 -21.54
N TYR A 143 7.31 -0.55 -21.45
CA TYR A 143 5.96 -0.17 -21.87
C TYR A 143 5.18 0.50 -20.73
N PHE A 144 5.56 1.73 -20.40
CA PHE A 144 4.73 2.62 -19.57
C PHE A 144 3.69 3.40 -20.40
N HIS A 145 3.14 2.78 -21.45
CA HIS A 145 2.00 3.36 -22.16
C HIS A 145 0.70 3.13 -21.37
N ASN A 146 -0.03 4.22 -21.13
CA ASN A 146 -1.28 4.25 -20.34
C ASN A 146 -2.35 3.27 -20.82
N ASP A 147 -2.26 2.83 -22.08
CA ASP A 147 -3.27 1.98 -22.71
C ASP A 147 -3.40 0.61 -22.04
N PHE A 148 -2.30 0.06 -21.51
CA PHE A 148 -2.30 -1.27 -20.90
C PHE A 148 -2.36 -1.26 -19.38
N LEU A 149 -1.94 -0.17 -18.73
CA LEU A 149 -1.85 -0.08 -17.28
C LEU A 149 -3.06 0.67 -16.70
N PHE A 150 -3.41 0.34 -15.47
CA PHE A 150 -4.36 1.09 -14.65
C PHE A 150 -3.66 2.28 -14.01
N VAL A 151 -3.39 3.32 -14.82
CA VAL A 151 -2.87 4.60 -14.31
C VAL A 151 -3.98 5.43 -13.67
N ARG A 152 -5.22 5.28 -14.12
CA ARG A 152 -6.42 5.77 -13.40
C ARG A 152 -7.22 4.57 -12.88
N PRO A 153 -7.90 4.70 -11.74
CA PRO A 153 -8.80 3.65 -11.26
C PRO A 153 -9.92 3.43 -12.27
N ALA A 154 -10.22 2.17 -12.58
CA ALA A 154 -11.34 1.80 -13.43
C ALA A 154 -12.64 1.70 -12.63
N ILE A 155 -12.55 1.42 -11.32
CA ILE A 155 -13.70 1.25 -10.42
C ILE A 155 -13.62 2.23 -9.26
N ALA A 156 -14.74 2.89 -8.97
CA ALA A 156 -14.87 3.77 -7.82
C ALA A 156 -15.01 2.97 -6.52
N THR A 157 -14.27 3.37 -5.49
CA THR A 157 -14.22 2.66 -4.20
C THR A 157 -14.97 3.38 -3.08
N ASP A 158 -15.57 4.54 -3.35
CA ASP A 158 -16.06 5.49 -2.32
C ASP A 158 -17.15 4.95 -1.40
N TYR A 159 -17.93 3.97 -1.87
CA TYR A 159 -19.04 3.36 -1.12
C TYR A 159 -18.88 1.84 -0.95
N MET A 160 -17.68 1.32 -1.18
CA MET A 160 -17.40 -0.08 -0.97
C MET A 160 -17.29 -0.39 0.52
N ASP A 161 -17.92 -1.49 0.94
CA ASP A 161 -17.80 -2.02 2.29
C ASP A 161 -17.83 -3.56 2.27
N SER A 162 -17.42 -4.16 3.39
CA SER A 162 -17.46 -5.61 3.61
C SER A 162 -18.82 -6.07 4.13
N ARG A 163 -19.06 -7.38 4.08
CA ARG A 163 -20.18 -8.02 4.78
C ARG A 163 -19.62 -9.15 5.64
N PRO A 164 -19.53 -8.98 6.97
CA PRO A 164 -20.08 -7.90 7.80
C PRO A 164 -19.40 -6.53 7.60
N PRO A 165 -20.05 -5.41 7.98
CA PRO A 165 -19.52 -4.04 7.78
C PRO A 165 -18.12 -3.85 8.38
N SER A 166 -17.29 -2.97 7.82
CA SER A 166 -15.88 -2.81 8.25
C SER A 166 -15.70 -2.30 9.68
N TYR A 167 -16.73 -1.67 10.25
CA TYR A 167 -16.75 -1.17 11.62
C TYR A 167 -18.06 -1.50 12.34
N ARG A 168 -18.00 -1.55 13.67
CA ARG A 168 -19.14 -1.68 14.58
C ARG A 168 -19.51 -0.34 15.19
N VAL A 169 -20.77 -0.20 15.57
CA VAL A 169 -21.32 1.00 16.19
C VAL A 169 -21.88 0.65 17.56
N TYR A 170 -21.56 1.48 18.56
CA TYR A 170 -22.05 1.37 19.92
C TYR A 170 -22.69 2.70 20.34
N TYR A 171 -23.79 2.63 21.10
CA TYR A 171 -24.59 3.80 21.45
C TYR A 171 -24.49 4.10 22.96
N PRO A 172 -23.48 4.85 23.40
CA PRO A 172 -23.22 5.09 24.83
C PRO A 172 -24.33 5.89 25.53
N ALA A 173 -25.12 6.67 24.78
CA ALA A 173 -26.24 7.44 25.33
C ALA A 173 -27.44 6.56 25.70
N THR A 174 -27.67 5.45 24.99
CA THR A 174 -28.80 4.54 25.22
C THR A 174 -28.41 3.32 26.06
N GLU A 175 -27.25 2.70 25.76
CA GLU A 175 -26.78 1.48 26.44
C GLU A 175 -25.94 1.77 27.71
N GLY A 176 -25.47 3.00 27.84
CA GLY A 176 -24.55 3.46 28.90
C GLY A 176 -23.08 3.26 28.53
N LEU A 177 -22.29 4.33 28.62
CA LEU A 177 -20.87 4.38 28.21
C LEU A 177 -20.02 3.21 28.71
N HIS A 178 -20.09 2.89 30.02
CA HIS A 178 -19.25 1.82 30.58
C HIS A 178 -19.60 0.44 30.00
N ARG A 179 -20.90 0.14 29.82
CA ARG A 179 -21.36 -1.11 29.20
C ARG A 179 -20.97 -1.17 27.73
N SER A 180 -21.13 -0.08 26.99
CA SER A 180 -20.72 0.01 25.58
C SER A 180 -19.21 -0.23 25.43
N LEU A 181 -18.36 0.31 26.32
CA LEU A 181 -16.92 0.08 26.28
C LEU A 181 -16.52 -1.37 26.62
N ILE A 182 -17.19 -2.00 27.60
CA ILE A 182 -16.98 -3.42 27.91
C ILE A 182 -17.36 -4.29 26.71
N ARG A 183 -18.54 -4.05 26.12
CA ARG A 183 -19.00 -4.78 24.93
C ARG A 183 -18.03 -4.58 23.76
N MET A 184 -17.62 -3.34 23.50
CA MET A 184 -16.66 -3.00 22.46
C MET A 184 -15.34 -3.76 22.59
N MET A 185 -14.81 -3.93 23.82
CA MET A 185 -13.59 -4.72 24.04
C MET A 185 -13.84 -6.23 23.89
N ALA A 186 -14.96 -6.75 24.39
CA ALA A 186 -15.31 -8.16 24.31
C ALA A 186 -15.54 -8.62 22.86
N ASP A 187 -16.10 -7.75 22.04
CA ASP A 187 -16.46 -7.97 20.64
C ASP A 187 -15.24 -8.31 19.74
N PHE A 188 -14.02 -7.96 20.13
CA PHE A 188 -12.80 -8.39 19.44
C PHE A 188 -12.49 -9.89 19.62
N GLY A 189 -13.14 -10.55 20.58
CA GLY A 189 -13.04 -11.98 20.84
C GLY A 189 -11.61 -12.44 21.11
N LEU A 190 -10.85 -11.68 21.91
CA LEU A 190 -9.49 -12.05 22.29
C LEU A 190 -9.55 -13.26 23.24
N ALA A 191 -8.75 -14.28 22.94
CA ALA A 191 -8.68 -15.50 23.76
C ALA A 191 -7.90 -15.29 25.07
N ALA A 192 -6.94 -14.36 25.08
CA ALA A 192 -6.21 -14.01 26.29
C ALA A 192 -7.08 -13.14 27.22
N PRO A 193 -7.11 -13.42 28.53
CA PRO A 193 -7.96 -12.70 29.46
C PRO A 193 -7.46 -11.27 29.67
N PHE A 194 -8.38 -10.35 29.90
CA PHE A 194 -8.04 -9.01 30.40
C PHE A 194 -7.65 -9.08 31.88
N ALA A 195 -6.79 -8.17 32.35
CA ALA A 195 -6.39 -8.12 33.75
C ALA A 195 -7.57 -7.75 34.66
N ASP A 196 -8.28 -6.66 34.32
CA ASP A 196 -9.56 -6.28 34.93
C ASP A 196 -10.34 -5.39 33.96
N LEU A 197 -11.05 -6.02 33.02
CA LEU A 197 -11.76 -5.29 31.97
C LEU A 197 -12.77 -4.26 32.53
N PRO A 198 -13.61 -4.57 33.54
CA PRO A 198 -14.51 -3.58 34.15
C PRO A 198 -13.79 -2.37 34.75
N ALA A 199 -12.68 -2.55 35.48
CA ALA A 199 -11.95 -1.42 36.07
C ALA A 199 -11.20 -0.59 35.03
N GLU A 200 -10.58 -1.24 34.05
CA GLU A 200 -9.84 -0.58 32.98
C GLU A 200 -10.77 0.24 32.07
N THR A 201 -11.92 -0.32 31.67
CA THR A 201 -12.93 0.40 30.89
C THR A 201 -13.54 1.58 31.67
N ARG A 202 -13.66 1.49 32.99
CA ARG A 202 -14.08 2.64 33.83
C ARG A 202 -13.03 3.75 33.83
N THR A 203 -11.75 3.38 33.88
CA THR A 203 -10.63 4.34 33.78
C THR A 203 -10.60 5.00 32.41
N LEU A 204 -10.76 4.21 31.35
CA LEU A 204 -10.87 4.69 29.98
C LEU A 204 -12.05 5.66 29.82
N ALA A 205 -13.24 5.31 30.34
CA ALA A 205 -14.43 6.16 30.32
C ALA A 205 -14.17 7.51 31.00
N ARG A 206 -13.56 7.50 32.20
CA ARG A 206 -13.23 8.73 32.93
C ARG A 206 -12.25 9.61 32.15
N LYS A 207 -11.22 9.02 31.54
CA LYS A 207 -10.28 9.74 30.67
C LYS A 207 -11.01 10.33 29.46
N GLY A 208 -11.79 9.53 28.73
CA GLY A 208 -12.55 9.99 27.56
C GLY A 208 -13.52 11.13 27.89
N VAL A 209 -14.27 11.03 28.98
CA VAL A 209 -15.19 12.10 29.42
C VAL A 209 -14.43 13.37 29.77
N ARG A 210 -13.32 13.27 30.51
CA ARG A 210 -12.46 14.42 30.83
C ARG A 210 -11.99 15.13 29.56
N LEU A 211 -11.52 14.38 28.57
CA LEU A 211 -11.04 14.94 27.31
C LEU A 211 -12.16 15.61 26.51
N LEU A 212 -13.32 14.97 26.39
CA LEU A 212 -14.47 15.54 25.70
C LEU A 212 -14.94 16.82 26.37
N SER A 213 -15.01 16.85 27.71
CA SER A 213 -15.41 18.04 28.45
C SER A 213 -14.46 19.23 28.31
N GLN A 214 -13.22 19.02 27.88
CA GLN A 214 -12.28 20.10 27.56
C GLN A 214 -12.49 20.64 26.14
N ARG A 215 -13.02 19.83 25.22
CA ARG A 215 -13.21 20.17 23.81
C ARG A 215 -14.61 20.71 23.50
N ILE A 216 -15.61 20.19 24.20
CA ILE A 216 -17.00 20.62 24.05
C ILE A 216 -17.17 21.91 24.87
N ALA A 217 -17.47 23.02 24.18
CA ALA A 217 -17.73 24.31 24.81
C ALA A 217 -18.86 24.18 25.85
N LYS A 218 -18.75 24.94 26.94
CA LYS A 218 -19.73 24.89 28.04
C LYS A 218 -21.09 25.48 27.65
N ASP A 219 -21.12 26.34 26.63
CA ASP A 219 -22.32 27.03 26.17
C ASP A 219 -22.75 26.50 24.80
N SER A 220 -23.93 25.85 24.76
CA SER A 220 -24.87 25.76 23.61
C SER A 220 -25.69 24.44 23.53
N GLY A 221 -26.08 23.80 24.64
CA GLY A 221 -27.10 22.72 24.63
C GLY A 221 -26.73 21.42 25.36
N GLN A 222 -27.35 20.30 24.97
CA GLN A 222 -27.00 18.97 25.49
C GLN A 222 -25.56 18.63 25.07
N ARG A 223 -24.67 18.43 26.05
CA ARG A 223 -23.26 18.07 25.81
C ARG A 223 -23.11 16.76 25.01
N ILE A 224 -24.06 15.86 25.18
CA ILE A 224 -24.18 14.61 24.42
C ILE A 224 -25.43 14.73 23.56
N ALA A 225 -25.24 14.74 22.25
CA ALA A 225 -26.34 14.81 21.30
C ALA A 225 -26.91 13.40 21.01
N PRO A 226 -28.14 13.31 20.45
CA PRO A 226 -28.76 12.03 20.10
C PRO A 226 -27.96 11.20 19.07
N ASP A 227 -27.10 11.85 18.29
CA ASP A 227 -26.19 11.22 17.32
C ASP A 227 -24.93 10.63 17.96
N CYS A 228 -24.81 10.66 19.29
CA CYS A 228 -23.64 10.19 20.00
C CYS A 228 -23.42 8.69 19.83
N GLN A 229 -22.37 8.33 19.11
CA GLN A 229 -22.03 6.95 18.81
C GLN A 229 -20.52 6.73 18.78
N ILE A 230 -20.10 5.56 19.24
CA ILE A 230 -18.73 5.09 19.16
C ILE A 230 -18.65 4.13 17.98
N GLN A 231 -17.83 4.46 16.98
CA GLN A 231 -17.59 3.62 15.81
C GLN A 231 -16.17 3.07 15.86
N VAL A 232 -16.00 1.76 15.68
CA VAL A 232 -14.70 1.09 15.80
C VAL A 232 -14.51 0.06 14.71
N LEU A 233 -13.35 0.07 14.06
CA LEU A 233 -12.99 -0.94 13.07
C LEU A 233 -13.00 -2.34 13.68
N ASN A 234 -13.52 -3.32 12.94
CA ASN A 234 -13.74 -4.66 13.47
C ASN A 234 -12.44 -5.40 13.82
N SER A 235 -11.35 -5.05 13.13
CA SER A 235 -10.06 -5.71 13.28
C SER A 235 -9.12 -4.85 14.12
N LEU A 236 -8.41 -5.52 15.03
CA LEU A 236 -7.29 -4.92 15.74
C LEU A 236 -6.12 -4.70 14.77
N PHE A 237 -5.41 -3.61 14.99
CA PHE A 237 -4.18 -3.30 14.27
C PHE A 237 -3.01 -3.81 15.12
N PHE A 238 -2.29 -4.83 14.65
CA PHE A 238 -1.16 -5.40 15.39
C PHE A 238 0.16 -4.84 14.91
N ARG A 239 1.02 -4.44 15.84
CA ARG A 239 2.41 -4.05 15.54
C ARG A 239 3.31 -4.31 16.73
N ASN A 240 4.39 -5.06 16.50
CA ASN A 240 5.34 -5.46 17.54
C ASN A 240 4.62 -6.15 18.72
N LYS A 241 4.63 -5.51 19.89
CA LYS A 241 4.00 -6.01 21.13
C LYS A 241 2.63 -5.38 21.43
N GLY A 242 2.15 -4.50 20.56
CA GLY A 242 0.90 -3.77 20.74
C GLY A 242 -0.18 -4.24 19.79
N ALA A 243 -1.41 -4.28 20.29
CA ALA A 243 -2.61 -4.31 19.48
C ALA A 243 -3.36 -2.98 19.67
N TYR A 244 -3.89 -2.41 18.60
CA TYR A 244 -4.54 -1.11 18.65
C TYR A 244 -5.99 -1.22 18.19
N VAL A 245 -6.89 -0.77 19.04
CA VAL A 245 -8.29 -0.51 18.70
C VAL A 245 -8.34 0.87 18.06
N VAL A 246 -8.90 1.00 16.86
CA VAL A 246 -8.95 2.27 16.13
C VAL A 246 -10.40 2.62 15.85
N GLY A 247 -10.80 3.82 16.25
CA GLY A 247 -12.18 4.24 16.17
C GLY A 247 -12.36 5.76 16.17
N ARG A 248 -13.63 6.16 16.13
CA ARG A 248 -14.08 7.53 16.32
C ARG A 248 -15.29 7.58 17.21
N LEU A 249 -15.37 8.60 18.03
CA LEU A 249 -16.60 9.03 18.66
C LEU A 249 -17.21 10.12 17.77
N ILE A 250 -18.50 9.98 17.46
CA ILE A 250 -19.28 11.03 16.81
C ILE A 250 -20.17 11.64 17.88
N ASN A 251 -20.20 12.96 17.96
CA ASN A 251 -21.11 13.71 18.82
C ASN A 251 -21.32 15.10 18.20
N GLN A 252 -22.58 15.53 18.03
CA GLN A 252 -22.90 16.82 17.41
C GLN A 252 -22.26 16.96 16.01
N SER A 253 -22.32 15.90 15.20
CA SER A 253 -21.67 15.80 13.88
C SER A 253 -20.15 16.00 13.88
N THR A 254 -19.52 16.11 15.05
CA THR A 254 -18.07 16.24 15.19
C THR A 254 -17.45 14.87 15.40
N ILE A 255 -16.39 14.59 14.63
CA ILE A 255 -15.60 13.36 14.74
C ILE A 255 -14.45 13.59 15.73
N HIS A 256 -14.43 12.78 16.79
CA HIS A 256 -13.33 12.70 17.74
C HIS A 256 -12.59 11.37 17.52
N PRO A 257 -11.42 11.38 16.84
CA PRO A 257 -10.67 10.17 16.59
C PRO A 257 -10.07 9.63 17.89
N PHE A 258 -9.95 8.31 17.99
CA PHE A 258 -9.20 7.69 19.07
C PHE A 258 -8.54 6.38 18.65
N ALA A 259 -7.48 6.03 19.37
CA ALA A 259 -6.92 4.70 19.36
C ALA A 259 -6.62 4.23 20.79
N ILE A 260 -6.92 2.98 21.10
CA ILE A 260 -6.62 2.38 22.42
C ILE A 260 -5.50 1.36 22.21
N ALA A 261 -4.39 1.56 22.90
CA ALA A 261 -3.29 0.61 22.89
C ALA A 261 -3.56 -0.51 23.91
N LEU A 262 -3.55 -1.74 23.43
CA LEU A 262 -3.64 -2.96 24.21
C LEU A 262 -2.26 -3.59 24.29
N LEU A 263 -1.80 -3.86 25.51
CA LEU A 263 -0.54 -4.56 25.77
C LEU A 263 -0.81 -5.86 26.50
N ARG A 264 0.10 -6.81 26.34
CA ARG A 264 0.11 -8.06 27.10
C ARG A 264 1.12 -7.97 28.22
N THR A 265 0.68 -8.22 29.45
CA THR A 265 1.53 -8.25 30.63
C THR A 265 2.39 -9.52 30.65
N PRO A 266 3.48 -9.54 31.45
CA PRO A 266 4.24 -10.77 31.70
C PRO A 266 3.39 -11.90 32.30
N SER A 267 2.33 -11.58 33.05
CA SER A 267 1.38 -12.56 33.60
C SER A 267 0.38 -13.11 32.56
N GLY A 268 0.46 -12.65 31.31
CA GLY A 268 -0.36 -13.13 30.22
C GLY A 268 -1.74 -12.50 30.07
N HIS A 269 -2.01 -11.45 30.84
CA HIS A 269 -3.24 -10.69 30.75
C HIS A 269 -3.11 -9.55 29.76
N ILE A 270 -4.24 -9.11 29.20
CA ILE A 270 -4.34 -7.91 28.37
C ILE A 270 -4.69 -6.72 29.24
N THR A 271 -4.02 -5.60 29.01
CA THR A 271 -4.29 -4.31 29.68
C THR A 271 -4.53 -3.20 28.65
N LEU A 272 -5.37 -2.24 29.01
CA LEU A 272 -5.63 -1.02 28.24
C LEU A 272 -4.61 0.04 28.66
N ASP A 273 -3.48 0.07 27.95
CA ASP A 273 -2.29 0.84 28.32
C ASP A 273 -2.46 2.34 28.09
N ALA A 274 -2.93 2.73 26.91
CA ALA A 274 -3.02 4.14 26.52
C ALA A 274 -4.27 4.43 25.68
N LEU A 275 -4.75 5.67 25.81
CA LEU A 275 -5.75 6.28 24.93
C LEU A 275 -5.04 7.39 24.15
N LEU A 276 -5.06 7.29 22.83
CA LEU A 276 -4.64 8.31 21.88
C LEU A 276 -5.92 8.99 21.38
N GLU A 277 -5.98 10.31 21.37
CA GLU A 277 -7.26 11.03 21.28
C GLU A 277 -7.27 12.18 20.29
N SER A 278 -6.16 12.40 19.59
CA SER A 278 -6.02 13.46 18.59
C SER A 278 -5.64 12.89 17.22
N ALA A 279 -5.97 13.65 16.16
CA ALA A 279 -5.55 13.31 14.81
C ALA A 279 -4.02 13.26 14.68
N ASP A 280 -3.29 14.06 15.46
CA ASP A 280 -1.82 14.08 15.45
C ASP A 280 -1.23 12.84 16.14
N ASP A 281 -1.84 12.38 17.24
CA ASP A 281 -1.46 11.11 17.89
C ASP A 281 -1.65 9.92 16.93
N LEU A 282 -2.80 9.88 16.25
CA LEU A 282 -3.08 8.84 15.26
C LEU A 282 -2.13 8.98 14.07
N SER A 283 -1.85 10.19 13.58
CA SER A 283 -0.88 10.41 12.51
C SER A 283 0.52 9.89 12.88
N ALA A 284 0.96 10.10 14.13
CA ALA A 284 2.22 9.56 14.65
C ALA A 284 2.17 8.02 14.82
N LEU A 285 1.01 7.47 15.19
CA LEU A 285 0.79 6.03 15.27
C LEU A 285 0.87 5.37 13.88
N PHE A 286 0.32 6.01 12.85
CA PHE A 286 0.32 5.57 11.45
C PHE A 286 1.47 6.18 10.63
N SER A 287 2.53 6.66 11.29
CA SER A 287 3.68 7.26 10.63
C SER A 287 4.40 6.28 9.69
N PHE A 288 4.88 6.79 8.55
CA PHE A 288 5.75 6.06 7.62
C PHE A 288 7.08 5.64 8.27
N THR A 289 7.45 6.25 9.41
CA THR A 289 8.66 5.88 10.16
C THR A 289 8.49 4.65 11.05
N ARG A 290 7.33 3.99 11.03
CA ARG A 290 7.05 2.79 11.83
C ARG A 290 6.78 1.59 10.94
N ALA A 291 6.96 0.37 11.47
CA ALA A 291 6.55 -0.84 10.77
C ALA A 291 5.06 -0.80 10.40
N TYR A 292 4.69 -1.44 9.30
CA TYR A 292 3.30 -1.55 8.87
C TYR A 292 2.48 -2.37 9.87
N PHE A 293 1.22 -2.01 10.04
CA PHE A 293 0.28 -2.79 10.83
C PHE A 293 -0.05 -4.12 10.15
N LEU A 294 -0.27 -5.15 10.96
CA LEU A 294 -0.94 -6.39 10.58
C LEU A 294 -2.42 -6.22 10.94
N VAL A 295 -3.28 -6.16 9.94
CA VAL A 295 -4.73 -5.95 10.10
C VAL A 295 -5.47 -6.82 9.10
N ASP A 296 -6.43 -7.62 9.57
CA ASP A 296 -7.30 -8.40 8.69
C ASP A 296 -8.38 -7.47 8.17
N MET A 297 -8.50 -7.38 6.85
CA MET A 297 -9.46 -6.53 6.18
C MET A 297 -9.95 -7.26 4.93
N GLU A 298 -11.27 -7.37 4.82
CA GLU A 298 -11.86 -7.85 3.59
C GLU A 298 -11.88 -6.74 2.55
N THR A 299 -12.40 -5.56 2.88
CA THR A 299 -12.46 -4.42 1.96
C THR A 299 -11.48 -3.34 2.42
N PRO A 300 -10.26 -3.24 1.86
CA PRO A 300 -9.23 -2.34 2.35
C PRO A 300 -9.56 -0.87 2.10
N SER A 301 -10.25 -0.54 1.02
CA SER A 301 -10.75 0.81 0.72
C SER A 301 -11.65 1.35 1.85
N ALA A 302 -12.54 0.52 2.40
CA ALA A 302 -13.39 0.89 3.53
C ALA A 302 -12.58 1.24 4.79
N TYR A 303 -11.51 0.48 5.07
CA TYR A 303 -10.59 0.77 6.17
C TYR A 303 -9.84 2.08 5.93
N VAL A 304 -9.34 2.31 4.71
CA VAL A 304 -8.64 3.55 4.35
C VAL A 304 -9.56 4.75 4.44
N HIS A 305 -10.79 4.66 3.94
CA HIS A 305 -11.79 5.72 4.05
C HIS A 305 -12.13 6.04 5.51
N PHE A 306 -12.29 5.00 6.35
CA PHE A 306 -12.48 5.19 7.79
C PHE A 306 -11.28 5.92 8.41
N LEU A 307 -10.05 5.47 8.14
CA LEU A 307 -8.82 6.10 8.66
C LEU A 307 -8.65 7.54 8.15
N GLN A 308 -9.04 7.84 6.92
CA GLN A 308 -8.99 9.19 6.35
C GLN A 308 -9.92 10.15 7.10
N SER A 309 -11.08 9.68 7.58
CA SER A 309 -11.93 10.48 8.46
C SER A 309 -11.29 10.81 9.82
N LEU A 310 -10.32 10.00 10.27
CA LEU A 310 -9.58 10.22 11.52
C LEU A 310 -8.35 11.12 11.31
N MET A 311 -7.74 11.03 10.12
CA MET A 311 -6.48 11.69 9.77
C MET A 311 -6.61 12.35 8.37
N PRO A 312 -7.41 13.42 8.24
CA PRO A 312 -7.76 13.98 6.92
C PRO A 312 -6.57 14.57 6.15
N ARG A 313 -5.51 14.97 6.86
CA ARG A 313 -4.27 15.50 6.25
C ARG A 313 -3.33 14.42 5.71
N LYS A 314 -3.60 13.13 6.00
CA LYS A 314 -2.71 12.03 5.63
C LYS A 314 -3.10 11.47 4.25
N PRO A 315 -2.17 11.42 3.28
CA PRO A 315 -2.47 10.90 1.96
C PRO A 315 -2.92 9.44 2.00
N GLN A 316 -3.83 9.05 1.10
CA GLN A 316 -4.30 7.66 1.00
C GLN A 316 -3.16 6.69 0.71
N ALA A 317 -2.19 7.08 -0.12
CA ALA A 317 -0.99 6.29 -0.42
C ALA A 317 -0.24 5.86 0.87
N GLU A 318 -0.14 6.76 1.85
CA GLU A 318 0.47 6.47 3.15
C GLU A 318 -0.41 5.60 4.02
N LEU A 319 -1.74 5.77 3.98
CA LEU A 319 -2.67 4.93 4.73
C LEU A 319 -2.65 3.47 4.24
N TYR A 320 -2.72 3.26 2.92
CA TYR A 320 -2.55 1.93 2.31
C TYR A 320 -1.20 1.30 2.68
N THR A 321 -0.13 2.09 2.69
CA THR A 321 1.19 1.63 3.10
C THR A 321 1.21 1.25 4.59
N ALA A 322 0.64 2.08 5.47
CA ALA A 322 0.61 1.85 6.90
C ALA A 322 -0.16 0.58 7.30
N ILE A 323 -1.17 0.18 6.53
CA ILE A 323 -1.92 -1.09 6.73
C ILE A 323 -1.27 -2.30 6.05
N GLY A 324 -0.09 -2.13 5.45
CA GLY A 324 0.71 -3.20 4.86
C GLY A 324 0.52 -3.42 3.35
N LEU A 325 -0.31 -2.61 2.69
CA LEU A 325 -0.54 -2.64 1.24
C LEU A 325 0.40 -1.66 0.52
N GLN A 326 1.71 -1.76 0.80
CA GLN A 326 2.74 -0.84 0.29
C GLN A 326 2.78 -0.73 -1.25
N LYS A 327 2.40 -1.78 -1.98
CA LYS A 327 2.38 -1.77 -3.45
C LYS A 327 1.21 -0.95 -3.99
N GLN A 328 0.06 -1.01 -3.31
CA GLN A 328 -1.06 -0.12 -3.58
C GLN A 328 -0.70 1.33 -3.25
N GLY A 329 -0.06 1.55 -2.10
CA GLY A 329 0.46 2.86 -1.72
C GLY A 329 1.40 3.45 -2.78
N LYS A 330 2.30 2.62 -3.33
CA LYS A 330 3.18 2.98 -4.45
C LYS A 330 2.36 3.41 -5.69
N THR A 331 1.35 2.65 -6.08
CA THR A 331 0.50 3.01 -7.23
C THR A 331 -0.22 4.34 -7.00
N LEU A 332 -0.85 4.52 -5.84
CA LEU A 332 -1.56 5.77 -5.52
C LEU A 332 -0.62 6.98 -5.46
N PHE A 333 0.56 6.85 -4.84
CA PHE A 333 1.58 7.90 -4.87
C PHE A 333 1.88 8.33 -6.31
N TYR A 334 2.08 7.38 -7.21
CA TYR A 334 2.44 7.70 -8.59
C TYR A 334 1.28 8.41 -9.32
N ARG A 335 0.03 8.02 -9.04
CA ARG A 335 -1.16 8.73 -9.54
C ARG A 335 -1.22 10.17 -9.04
N ASP A 336 -1.04 10.37 -7.74
CA ASP A 336 -1.05 11.70 -7.11
C ASP A 336 0.11 12.57 -7.62
N PHE A 337 1.28 11.96 -7.83
CA PHE A 337 2.46 12.63 -8.39
C PHE A 337 2.23 13.11 -9.83
N LEU A 338 1.69 12.25 -10.70
CA LEU A 338 1.35 12.64 -12.08
C LEU A 338 0.27 13.74 -12.09
N HIS A 339 -0.72 13.65 -11.20
CA HIS A 339 -1.73 14.69 -11.04
C HIS A 339 -1.10 16.02 -10.62
N HIS A 340 -0.19 16.01 -9.65
CA HIS A 340 0.55 17.21 -9.22
C HIS A 340 1.36 17.80 -10.38
N LEU A 341 2.08 16.98 -11.15
CA LEU A 341 2.83 17.45 -12.31
C LEU A 341 1.94 18.10 -13.36
N ALA A 342 0.75 17.55 -13.61
CA ALA A 342 -0.18 18.12 -14.59
C ALA A 342 -0.81 19.46 -14.16
N HIS A 343 -0.93 19.72 -12.85
CA HIS A 343 -1.65 20.89 -12.32
C HIS A 343 -0.76 21.89 -11.56
N SER A 344 0.56 21.70 -11.60
CA SER A 344 1.52 22.62 -11.00
C SER A 344 2.55 23.09 -12.02
N HIS A 345 3.15 24.24 -11.75
CA HIS A 345 4.32 24.75 -12.47
C HIS A 345 5.63 24.53 -11.69
N ASP A 346 5.60 23.69 -10.65
CA ASP A 346 6.78 23.37 -9.84
C ASP A 346 7.89 22.77 -10.70
N ASN A 347 9.12 23.27 -10.58
CA ASN A 347 10.27 22.65 -11.22
C ASN A 347 10.99 21.73 -10.25
N PHE A 348 11.46 20.59 -10.75
CA PHE A 348 12.39 19.73 -10.04
C PHE A 348 13.68 20.50 -9.81
N ASP A 349 14.08 20.58 -8.56
CA ASP A 349 15.32 21.21 -8.17
C ASP A 349 16.02 20.41 -7.06
N ILE A 350 17.30 20.69 -6.88
CA ILE A 350 18.12 20.05 -5.83
C ILE A 350 17.44 20.27 -4.48
N ALA A 351 17.28 19.19 -3.71
CA ALA A 351 16.62 19.29 -2.42
C ALA A 351 17.44 20.19 -1.48
N PRO A 352 16.80 21.11 -0.73
CA PRO A 352 17.51 22.01 0.16
C PRO A 352 18.21 21.23 1.27
N GLY A 353 19.44 21.65 1.61
CA GLY A 353 20.25 21.04 2.65
C GLY A 353 21.67 20.72 2.20
N ILE A 354 22.35 19.88 2.99
CA ILE A 354 23.73 19.47 2.71
C ILE A 354 23.73 18.37 1.67
N LYS A 355 24.51 18.55 0.59
CA LYS A 355 24.68 17.53 -0.46
C LYS A 355 25.21 16.23 0.15
N GLY A 356 24.48 15.13 -0.08
CA GLY A 356 24.87 13.82 0.42
C GLY A 356 26.08 13.24 -0.32
N MET A 357 26.91 12.47 0.38
CA MET A 357 28.08 11.78 -0.22
C MET A 357 27.72 10.51 -1.00
N VAL A 358 26.47 10.04 -0.89
CA VAL A 358 26.01 8.75 -1.41
C VAL A 358 24.85 8.90 -2.38
N MET A 359 23.95 9.86 -2.13
CA MET A 359 22.73 10.06 -2.90
C MET A 359 22.71 11.46 -3.52
N THR A 360 22.23 11.56 -4.75
CA THR A 360 21.71 12.80 -5.32
C THR A 360 20.22 12.89 -5.00
N VAL A 361 19.80 14.01 -4.41
CA VAL A 361 18.44 14.18 -3.89
C VAL A 361 17.82 15.44 -4.49
N PHE A 362 16.61 15.32 -5.02
CA PHE A 362 15.87 16.43 -5.61
C PHE A 362 14.39 16.36 -5.21
N THR A 363 13.66 17.45 -5.43
CA THR A 363 12.28 17.60 -4.99
C THR A 363 11.52 18.58 -5.90
N LEU A 364 10.21 18.65 -5.71
CA LEU A 364 9.39 19.77 -6.15
C LEU A 364 9.07 20.65 -4.92
N PRO A 365 9.01 21.99 -5.05
CA PRO A 365 8.77 22.88 -3.90
C PRO A 365 7.47 22.61 -3.14
N SER A 366 6.38 22.31 -3.85
CA SER A 366 5.05 22.16 -3.27
C SER A 366 4.64 20.70 -3.07
N TYR A 367 5.55 19.74 -3.31
CA TYR A 367 5.29 18.32 -3.20
C TYR A 367 6.00 17.73 -1.98
N PRO A 368 5.30 17.00 -1.08
CA PRO A 368 5.84 16.62 0.23
C PRO A 368 6.79 15.41 0.20
N TYR A 369 7.45 15.15 -0.93
CA TYR A 369 8.33 13.99 -1.14
C TYR A 369 9.62 14.38 -1.85
N VAL A 370 10.71 13.68 -1.49
CA VAL A 370 12.02 13.81 -2.15
C VAL A 370 12.35 12.55 -2.95
N PHE A 371 13.04 12.74 -4.06
CA PHE A 371 13.52 11.68 -4.96
C PHE A 371 15.01 11.45 -4.70
N LYS A 372 15.47 10.20 -4.68
CA LYS A 372 16.84 9.87 -4.28
C LYS A 372 17.49 8.86 -5.23
N LEU A 373 18.50 9.31 -5.98
CA LEU A 373 19.32 8.42 -6.80
C LEU A 373 20.65 8.12 -6.11
N ILE A 374 21.12 6.87 -6.21
CA ILE A 374 22.45 6.49 -5.73
C ILE A 374 23.47 7.03 -6.74
N ARG A 375 24.49 7.75 -6.26
CA ARG A 375 25.56 8.30 -7.11
C ARG A 375 26.39 7.20 -7.75
N ASP A 376 26.73 7.37 -9.02
CA ASP A 376 27.61 6.45 -9.77
C ASP A 376 28.99 6.32 -9.10
N ARG A 377 29.50 7.42 -8.55
CA ARG A 377 30.69 7.43 -7.70
C ARG A 377 30.32 7.84 -6.27
N ILE A 378 30.31 6.87 -5.37
CA ILE A 378 30.06 7.11 -3.94
C ILE A 378 31.34 7.69 -3.31
N VAL A 379 31.23 8.87 -2.70
CA VAL A 379 32.36 9.60 -2.09
C VAL A 379 32.66 9.07 -0.68
N LYS A 380 31.68 8.44 -0.03
CA LYS A 380 31.83 7.88 1.32
C LYS A 380 32.65 6.59 1.29
N GLU A 381 33.80 6.59 1.97
CA GLU A 381 34.65 5.41 2.10
C GLU A 381 33.90 4.19 2.65
N GLY A 382 34.21 3.02 2.10
CA GLY A 382 33.61 1.74 2.50
C GLY A 382 32.15 1.54 2.07
N MET A 383 31.55 2.44 1.29
CA MET A 383 30.20 2.28 0.75
C MET A 383 30.22 1.88 -0.72
N THR A 384 29.57 0.77 -1.04
CA THR A 384 29.29 0.34 -2.42
C THR A 384 27.81 0.45 -2.74
N HIS A 385 27.44 0.42 -4.03
CA HIS A 385 26.05 0.36 -4.46
C HIS A 385 25.28 -0.80 -3.82
N ALA A 386 25.91 -1.98 -3.74
CA ALA A 386 25.33 -3.16 -3.09
C ALA A 386 25.05 -2.87 -1.61
N THR A 387 26.03 -2.34 -0.89
CA THR A 387 25.87 -1.96 0.53
C THR A 387 24.75 -0.94 0.74
N VAL A 388 24.58 0.03 -0.16
CA VAL A 388 23.50 1.02 -0.08
C VAL A 388 22.15 0.33 -0.29
N ARG A 389 22.00 -0.47 -1.34
CA ARG A 389 20.76 -1.22 -1.62
C ARG A 389 20.39 -2.16 -0.46
N ASP A 390 21.36 -2.89 0.08
CA ASP A 390 21.16 -3.78 1.23
C ASP A 390 20.67 -3.01 2.46
N LYS A 391 21.16 -1.79 2.68
CA LYS A 391 20.66 -0.92 3.77
C LYS A 391 19.22 -0.46 3.55
N TYR A 392 18.84 -0.08 2.33
CA TYR A 392 17.43 0.23 2.03
C TYR A 392 16.52 -0.99 2.23
N GLN A 393 16.97 -2.17 1.80
CA GLN A 393 16.23 -3.42 2.02
C GLN A 393 16.14 -3.79 3.51
N LEU A 394 17.21 -3.56 4.28
CA LEU A 394 17.21 -3.75 5.73
C LEU A 394 16.17 -2.85 6.39
N VAL A 395 16.17 -1.54 6.08
CA VAL A 395 15.20 -0.58 6.63
C VAL A 395 13.76 -0.99 6.29
N LYS A 396 13.53 -1.51 5.10
CA LYS A 396 12.21 -1.98 4.66
C LYS A 396 11.74 -3.20 5.44
N LYS A 397 12.64 -4.16 5.73
CA LYS A 397 12.34 -5.43 6.41
C LYS A 397 12.40 -5.36 7.93
N HIS A 398 12.94 -4.28 8.49
CA HIS A 398 13.14 -4.12 9.93
C HIS A 398 12.07 -3.25 10.57
N ASP A 399 11.90 -3.37 11.88
CA ASP A 399 11.15 -2.35 12.62
C ASP A 399 11.90 -1.03 12.52
N ARG A 400 11.20 -0.01 11.99
CA ARG A 400 11.72 1.33 11.79
C ARG A 400 11.71 2.18 13.06
N VAL A 401 10.99 1.74 14.10
CA VAL A 401 10.97 2.31 15.47
C VAL A 401 10.70 3.82 15.55
N GLY A 402 10.13 4.42 14.50
CA GLY A 402 9.89 5.86 14.41
C GLY A 402 11.09 6.67 13.93
N ARG A 403 12.23 6.04 13.60
CA ARG A 403 13.51 6.72 13.33
C ARG A 403 14.01 6.56 11.89
N MET A 404 13.45 5.64 11.12
CA MET A 404 13.84 5.39 9.75
C MET A 404 12.64 5.60 8.83
N ALA A 405 12.80 6.41 7.79
CA ALA A 405 11.74 6.64 6.81
C ALA A 405 11.55 5.41 5.91
N ASP A 406 10.30 5.09 5.60
CA ASP A 406 9.98 4.15 4.54
C ASP A 406 10.32 4.71 3.16
N THR A 407 10.46 3.82 2.17
CA THR A 407 10.86 4.20 0.81
C THR A 407 10.12 3.38 -0.23
N TRP A 408 9.68 4.07 -1.28
CA TRP A 408 9.16 3.45 -2.49
C TRP A 408 10.23 3.51 -3.57
N GLU A 409 10.57 2.35 -4.11
CA GLU A 409 11.55 2.19 -5.17
C GLU A 409 10.84 2.19 -6.52
N TYR A 410 11.26 3.06 -7.45
CA TYR A 410 10.77 3.11 -8.82
C TYR A 410 11.89 2.79 -9.82
N SER A 411 11.50 2.42 -11.03
CA SER A 411 12.44 2.13 -12.12
C SER A 411 11.80 2.58 -13.43
N GLN A 412 12.63 3.06 -14.34
CA GLN A 412 12.21 3.57 -15.66
C GLN A 412 11.12 4.64 -15.55
N VAL A 413 11.37 5.67 -14.73
CA VAL A 413 10.43 6.79 -14.56
C VAL A 413 10.74 7.86 -15.60
N ALA A 414 9.84 8.04 -16.56
CA ALA A 414 9.91 9.13 -17.53
C ALA A 414 9.30 10.41 -16.94
N LEU A 415 10.05 11.51 -16.99
CA LEU A 415 9.67 12.83 -16.49
C LEU A 415 9.91 13.90 -17.56
N PRO A 416 9.04 14.93 -17.66
CA PRO A 416 9.20 15.99 -18.67
C PRO A 416 10.47 16.80 -18.41
N ARG A 417 11.36 16.87 -19.41
CA ARG A 417 12.66 17.56 -19.30
C ARG A 417 12.50 19.04 -18.96
N ALA A 418 11.49 19.70 -19.54
CA ALA A 418 11.18 21.10 -19.29
C ALA A 418 10.88 21.43 -17.82
N ARG A 419 10.64 20.43 -16.97
CA ARG A 419 10.38 20.60 -15.54
C ARG A 419 11.63 20.51 -14.68
N PHE A 420 12.82 20.28 -15.24
CA PHE A 420 14.06 20.22 -14.47
C PHE A 420 14.79 21.56 -14.49
N SER A 421 15.27 22.01 -13.32
CA SER A 421 16.18 23.16 -13.25
C SER A 421 17.51 22.83 -13.93
N ASP A 422 18.16 23.84 -14.51
CA ASP A 422 19.49 23.66 -15.12
C ASP A 422 20.52 23.16 -14.09
N ALA A 423 20.40 23.63 -12.84
CA ALA A 423 21.24 23.19 -11.74
C ALA A 423 21.07 21.69 -11.45
N LEU A 424 19.83 21.20 -11.45
CA LEU A 424 19.55 19.79 -11.25
C LEU A 424 20.03 18.94 -12.43
N LEU A 425 19.79 19.37 -13.67
CA LEU A 425 20.28 18.66 -14.86
C LEU A 425 21.80 18.53 -14.84
N HIS A 426 22.52 19.60 -14.47
CA HIS A 426 23.97 19.55 -14.34
C HIS A 426 24.42 18.56 -13.25
N GLU A 427 23.78 18.55 -12.08
CA GLU A 427 24.07 17.59 -11.02
C GLU A 427 23.80 16.14 -11.48
N LEU A 428 22.67 15.88 -12.15
CA LEU A 428 22.31 14.54 -12.62
C LEU A 428 23.30 14.01 -13.66
N ARG A 429 23.64 14.82 -14.68
CA ARG A 429 24.64 14.47 -15.70
C ARG A 429 26.02 14.17 -15.10
N THR A 430 26.37 14.83 -14.01
CA THR A 430 27.69 14.68 -13.37
C THR A 430 27.72 13.49 -12.39
N GLN A 431 26.67 13.31 -11.59
CA GLN A 431 26.70 12.40 -10.44
C GLN A 431 26.05 11.04 -10.72
N VAL A 432 25.10 10.97 -11.66
CA VAL A 432 24.32 9.76 -11.96
C VAL A 432 24.08 9.54 -13.48
N PRO A 433 25.08 9.76 -14.37
CA PRO A 433 24.88 9.57 -15.81
C PRO A 433 24.45 8.15 -16.18
N SER A 434 24.85 7.11 -15.41
CA SER A 434 24.46 5.73 -15.69
C SER A 434 22.96 5.45 -15.44
N LEU A 435 22.30 6.26 -14.61
CA LEU A 435 20.90 6.10 -14.21
C LEU A 435 19.95 7.00 -14.97
N MET A 436 20.44 7.82 -15.89
CA MET A 436 19.64 8.80 -16.63
C MET A 436 19.77 8.58 -18.14
N GLU A 437 18.64 8.60 -18.84
CA GLU A 437 18.59 8.80 -20.28
C GLU A 437 17.88 10.13 -20.56
N GLU A 438 18.48 10.96 -21.42
CA GLU A 438 17.96 12.29 -21.75
C GLU A 438 17.60 12.34 -23.24
N THR A 439 16.38 12.78 -23.52
CA THR A 439 15.84 13.12 -24.84
C THR A 439 15.42 14.59 -24.85
N ASP A 440 15.07 15.15 -26.01
CA ASP A 440 14.69 16.56 -26.12
C ASP A 440 13.51 16.94 -25.20
N ASP A 441 12.57 16.03 -25.01
CA ASP A 441 11.34 16.27 -24.24
C ASP A 441 11.31 15.57 -22.86
N THR A 442 12.15 14.56 -22.66
CA THR A 442 11.99 13.62 -21.53
C THR A 442 13.33 13.24 -20.88
N ILE A 443 13.29 13.12 -19.56
CA ILE A 443 14.34 12.50 -18.72
C ILE A 443 13.80 11.18 -18.18
N VAL A 444 14.47 10.08 -18.52
CA VAL A 444 14.14 8.74 -17.99
C VAL A 444 15.13 8.37 -16.89
N LEU A 445 14.60 8.15 -15.69
CA LEU A 445 15.37 7.69 -14.53
C LEU A 445 15.26 6.18 -14.42
N ARG A 446 16.36 5.46 -14.65
CA ARG A 446 16.41 3.99 -14.60
C ARG A 446 16.08 3.46 -13.20
N HIS A 447 16.44 4.20 -12.15
CA HIS A 447 16.21 3.83 -10.75
C HIS A 447 16.13 5.08 -9.85
N VAL A 448 15.07 5.22 -9.05
CA VAL A 448 14.82 6.39 -8.17
C VAL A 448 14.02 6.04 -6.92
#